data_AF-A0A0C3MEC4-F1
#
_entry.id   AF-A0A0C3MEC4-F1
#
_cell.length_a   1.000
_cell.length_b   1.000
_cell.length_c   1.000
_cell.angle_alpha   90.00
_cell.angle_beta   90.00
_cell.angle_gamma   90.00
#
_symmetry.space_group_name_H-M   'P 1'
#
loop_
_entity.id
_entity.type
_entity.pdbx_description
1 polymer ?
#
loop_
_entity_poly.entity_id
_entity_poly.type
_entity_poly.pdbx_seq_one_letter_code
_entity_poly.pdbx_strand_id
1 'polypeptide(L)' 'KAFVNELSLMAELSHPNIVKLIGFAEDMQKGDAWIVLPWEANGNVREFLQ' A
#
# COMPACT_ATOMS: atom_id res chain seq x y z
N LYS A 1 8.44 -10.27 -8.73
CA LYS A 1 9.10 -9.05 -9.27
C LYS A 1 8.20 -7.82 -9.15
N ALA A 2 6.95 -7.86 -9.63
CA ALA A 2 6.03 -6.71 -9.55
C ALA A 2 5.80 -6.21 -8.12
N PHE A 3 5.52 -7.11 -7.16
CA PHE A 3 5.33 -6.74 -5.76
C PHE A 3 6.50 -5.97 -5.14
N VAL A 4 7.73 -6.51 -5.28
CA VAL A 4 8.94 -5.85 -4.76
C VAL A 4 9.17 -4.49 -5.43
N ASN A 5 8.91 -4.37 -6.73
CA ASN A 5 9.04 -3.08 -7.42
C ASN A 5 8.05 -2.04 -6.88
N GLU A 6 6.79 -2.44 -6.66
CA GLU A 6 5.77 -1.58 -6.07
C GLU A 6 6.12 -1.17 -4.65
N LEU A 7 6.55 -2.13 -3.81
CA LEU A 7 7.01 -1.86 -2.46
C LEU A 7 8.18 -0.88 -2.42
N SER A 8 9.21 -1.10 -3.24
CA SER A 8 10.39 -0.22 -3.31
C SER A 8 10.01 1.19 -3.73
N LEU A 9 9.16 1.33 -4.75
CA LEU A 9 8.65 2.64 -5.17
C LEU A 9 7.91 3.34 -4.03
N MET A 10 6.99 2.63 -3.36
CA MET A 10 6.21 3.21 -2.26
C MET A 10 7.07 3.61 -1.06
N ALA A 11 8.15 2.88 -0.79
CA ALA A 11 9.08 3.17 0.31
C ALA A 11 9.85 4.48 0.11
N GLU A 12 10.02 4.92 -1.14
CA GLU A 12 10.71 6.17 -1.47
C GLU A 12 9.80 7.41 -1.43
N LEU A 13 8.48 7.23 -1.30
CA LEU A 13 7.50 8.33 -1.33
C LEU A 13 7.18 8.84 0.08
N SER A 14 7.28 10.16 0.26
CA SER A 14 6.90 10.85 1.50
C SER A 14 6.30 12.22 1.20
N HIS A 15 4.98 12.28 1.01
CA HIS A 15 4.25 13.50 0.68
C HIS A 15 2.83 13.47 1.27
N PRO A 16 2.25 14.60 1.74
CA PRO A 16 0.91 14.64 2.37
C PRO A 16 -0.25 14.18 1.48
N ASN A 17 -0.09 14.15 0.15
CA ASN A 17 -1.11 13.70 -0.80
C ASN A 17 -0.81 12.34 -1.44
N ILE A 18 0.17 11.60 -0.91
CA ILE A 18 0.48 10.24 -1.33
C ILE A 18 0.32 9.34 -0.11
N VAL A 19 -0.39 8.23 -0.26
CA VAL A 19 -0.58 7.27 0.84
C VAL A 19 0.78 6.74 1.30
N LYS A 20 1.02 6.79 2.61
CA LYS A 20 2.28 6.34 3.19
C LYS A 20 2.31 4.82 3.32
N LEU A 21 3.39 4.19 2.90
CA LEU A 21 3.65 2.79 3.23
C LEU A 21 3.93 2.66 4.74
N ILE A 22 3.14 1.82 5.45
CA ILE A 22 3.42 1.46 6.84
C ILE A 22 4.45 0.32 6.86
N GLY A 23 4.26 -0.67 5.99
CA GLY A 23 5.15 -1.82 5.88
C GLY A 23 4.53 -2.92 5.02
N PHE A 24 5.07 -4.12 5.14
CA PHE A 24 4.59 -5.32 4.44
C PHE A 24 4.76 -6.55 5.32
N ALA A 25 4.01 -7.60 5.01
CA ALA A 25 4.14 -8.90 5.63
C ALA A 25 4.23 -9.96 4.53
N GLU A 26 5.04 -10.99 4.74
CA GLU A 26 5.18 -12.11 3.81
C GLU A 26 5.04 -13.43 4.56
N ASP A 27 4.24 -14.35 3.99
CA ASP A 27 4.21 -15.75 4.38
C ASP A 27 4.92 -16.56 3.30
N MET A 28 6.21 -16.80 3.50
CA MET A 28 7.05 -17.53 2.54
C MET A 28 6.60 -18.98 2.33
N GLN A 29 5.87 -19.58 3.28
CA GLN A 29 5.39 -20.95 3.14
C GLN A 29 4.17 -21.02 2.23
N LYS A 30 3.30 -20.02 2.30
CA LYS A 30 2.11 -19.92 1.45
C LYS A 30 2.38 -19.19 0.12
N GLY A 31 3.46 -18.41 0.05
CA GLY A 31 3.76 -17.55 -1.09
C GLY A 31 2.90 -16.28 -1.11
N ASP A 32 2.30 -15.92 0.02
CA ASP A 32 1.45 -14.74 0.16
C ASP A 32 2.28 -13.52 0.61
N ALA A 33 1.89 -12.35 0.13
CA ALA A 33 2.47 -11.08 0.53
C ALA A 33 1.40 -9.99 0.65
N TRP A 34 1.50 -9.16 1.68
CA TRP A 34 0.56 -8.08 1.98
C TRP A 34 1.28 -6.76 2.09
N ILE A 35 0.66 -5.70 1.56
CA ILE A 35 1.05 -4.31 1.78
C ILE A 35 0.17 -3.76 2.91
N VAL A 36 0.79 -3.08 3.86
CA VAL A 36 0.09 -2.43 4.97
C VAL A 36 0.09 -0.92 4.76
N LEU A 37 -1.11 -0.35 4.68
CA LEU A 37 -1.37 1.07 4.46
C LEU A 37 -2.28 1.63 5.55
N PRO A 38 -2.28 2.96 5.79
CA PRO A 38 -3.27 3.61 6.62
C PRO A 38 -4.68 3.33 6.10
N TRP A 39 -5.61 3.14 7.04
CA TRP A 39 -7.02 3.06 6.70
C TRP A 39 -7.57 4.47 6.40
N GLU A 40 -8.11 4.66 5.20
CA GLU A 40 -8.78 5.88 4.79
C GLU A 40 -10.29 5.74 4.96
N ALA A 41 -10.86 6.41 5.97
CA ALA A 41 -12.27 6.25 6.36
C ALA A 41 -13.27 6.61 5.26
N ASN A 42 -12.89 7.51 4.36
CA ASN A 42 -13.71 7.94 3.22
C ASN A 42 -13.56 7.02 2.01
N GLY A 43 -12.72 5.98 2.07
CA GLY A 43 -12.49 5.07 0.96
C GLY A 43 -11.84 5.75 -0.24
N ASN A 44 -12.12 5.23 -1.44
CA ASN A 44 -11.61 5.83 -2.67
C ASN A 44 -12.48 7.01 -3.12
N VAL A 45 -11.85 7.98 -3.79
CA VAL A 45 -12.50 9.22 -4.23
C VAL A 45 -13.68 8.97 -5.17
N ARG A 46 -13.63 7.92 -6.00
CA ARG A 46 -14.72 7.62 -6.95
C ARG A 46 -16.00 7.26 -6.21
N GLU A 47 -15.91 6.41 -5.19
CA GLU A 47 -17.06 6.01 -4.37
C GLU A 47 -17.52 7.16 -3.45
N PHE A 48 -16.58 7.92 -2.89
CA PHE A 48 -16.90 9.05 -2.02
C PHE A 48 -17.72 10.15 -2.71
N LEU A 49 -17.52 10.37 -4.01
CA LEU A 49 -18.18 11.41 -4.79
C LEU A 49 -19.51 10.98 -5.43
N GLN A 50 -19.95 9.73 -5.25
CA GLN A 50 -21.26 9.26 -5.69
C GLN A 50 -22.36 9.72 -4.72
#